data_AF-A0A924BQN0-F1
#
_entry.id   AF-A0A924BQN0-F1
#
_cell.length_a   1.000
_cell.length_b   1.000
_cell.length_c   1.000
_cell.angle_alpha   90.00
_cell.angle_beta   90.00
_cell.angle_gamma   90.00
#
_symmetry.space_group_name_H-M   'P 1'
#
loop_
_entity.id
_entity.type
_entity.pdbx_description
1 polymer ?
#
loop_
_entity_poly.entity_id
_entity_poly.type
_entity_poly.pdbx_seq_one_letter_code
_entity_poly.pdbx_strand_id
1 'polypeptide(L)'
;MIQHRAEVTRCDVADVHALEKLLKLFFSFERAEIADFRRAAAQFKTDLPAVLEALRSMIEREHSTNPAFTRASKKFLKHAQEAINPGLTAADVREMLIQHILTEEIFSKVFDSEFHRDNSVARELYKLEATFRARFDTYRFADHKKKVIDLLMRVTTVSAETVWIVAAMKGAGR
;
A
#
# COMPACT_ATOMS: atom_id res chain seq x y z
N MET A 1 17.42 -26.34 13.54
CA MET A 1 16.81 -25.08 13.07
C MET A 1 17.32 -24.78 11.66
N ILE A 2 16.41 -24.54 10.73
CA ILE A 2 16.73 -24.19 9.34
C ILE A 2 16.28 -22.74 9.11
N GLN A 3 17.15 -21.91 8.56
CA GLN A 3 16.83 -20.54 8.09
C GLN A 3 17.41 -20.38 6.69
N HIS A 4 16.72 -19.65 5.80
CA HIS A 4 17.18 -19.47 4.41
C HIS A 4 17.55 -20.77 3.68
N ARG A 5 16.84 -21.87 3.96
CA ARG A 5 17.11 -23.23 3.46
C ARG A 5 18.47 -23.83 3.85
N ALA A 6 19.18 -23.22 4.80
CA ALA A 6 20.41 -23.74 5.38
C ALA A 6 20.19 -24.14 6.85
N GLU A 7 20.84 -25.23 7.27
CA GLU A 7 20.86 -25.61 8.68
C GLU A 7 21.78 -24.67 9.46
N VAL A 8 21.22 -23.95 10.43
CA VAL A 8 21.96 -22.94 11.21
C VAL A 8 22.46 -23.52 12.53
N THR A 9 21.64 -24.33 13.20
CA THR A 9 22.02 -24.98 14.46
C THR A 9 21.16 -26.21 14.72
N ARG A 10 21.74 -27.20 15.39
CA ARG A 10 21.07 -28.43 15.83
C ARG A 10 21.56 -28.76 17.23
N CYS A 11 20.67 -29.18 18.11
CA CYS A 11 20.99 -29.62 19.46
C CYS A 11 20.14 -30.85 19.82
N ASP A 12 20.59 -31.57 20.84
CA ASP A 12 19.77 -32.56 21.52
C ASP A 12 18.64 -31.86 22.29
N VAL A 13 17.46 -32.46 22.33
CA VAL A 13 16.31 -31.97 23.08
C VAL A 13 16.49 -32.17 24.59
N ALA A 14 17.29 -33.16 24.99
CA ALA A 14 17.63 -33.40 26.39
C ALA A 14 18.63 -32.38 26.96
N ASP A 15 19.39 -31.69 26.10
CA ASP A 15 20.25 -30.58 26.51
C ASP A 15 19.44 -29.28 26.63
N VAL A 16 18.92 -29.05 27.83
CA VAL A 16 18.07 -27.90 28.16
C VAL A 16 18.75 -26.57 27.81
N HIS A 17 20.06 -26.45 28.02
CA HIS A 17 20.76 -25.19 27.80
C HIS A 17 20.96 -24.91 26.30
N ALA A 18 21.32 -25.94 25.52
CA ALA A 18 21.43 -25.81 24.07
C ALA A 18 20.05 -25.59 23.41
N LEU A 19 19.01 -26.27 23.91
CA LEU A 19 17.63 -26.10 23.45
C LEU A 19 17.11 -24.69 23.74
N GLU A 20 17.35 -24.14 24.94
CA GLU A 20 16.96 -22.76 25.26
C GLU A 20 17.60 -21.74 24.31
N LYS A 21 18.89 -21.91 23.99
CA LYS A 21 19.60 -21.05 23.02
C LYS A 21 18.99 -21.16 21.62
N LEU A 22 18.69 -22.38 21.17
CA LEU A 22 18.04 -22.61 19.87
C LEU A 22 16.65 -21.96 19.82
N LEU A 23 15.82 -22.14 20.84
CA LEU A 23 14.49 -21.56 20.91
C LEU A 23 14.54 -20.03 20.93
N LYS A 24 15.45 -19.43 21.70
CA LYS A 24 15.67 -17.98 21.68
C LYS A 24 16.05 -17.49 20.29
N LEU A 25 16.93 -18.19 19.58
CA LEU A 25 17.34 -17.87 18.21
C LEU A 25 16.18 -18.04 17.20
N PHE A 26 15.37 -19.07 17.38
CA PHE A 26 14.20 -19.33 16.54
C PHE A 26 13.11 -18.27 16.71
N PHE A 27 12.78 -17.90 17.96
CA PHE A 27 11.72 -16.92 18.24
C PHE A 27 12.17 -15.46 18.02
N SER A 28 13.47 -15.18 18.05
CA SER A 28 14.01 -13.85 17.72
C SER A 28 14.31 -13.66 16.24
N PHE A 29 14.19 -14.71 15.42
CA PHE A 29 14.45 -14.61 13.99
C PHE A 29 13.37 -13.78 13.29
N GLU A 30 13.77 -12.58 12.85
CA GLU A 30 13.01 -11.76 11.92
C GLU A 30 13.66 -11.90 10.53
N ARG A 31 12.84 -12.28 9.55
CA ARG A 31 13.26 -12.30 8.15
C ARG A 31 13.70 -10.89 7.72
N ALA A 32 14.82 -10.78 7.02
CA ALA A 32 15.35 -9.50 6.56
C ALA A 32 14.32 -8.68 5.77
N GLU A 33 13.45 -9.37 5.01
CA GLU A 33 12.38 -8.77 4.22
C GLU A 33 11.29 -8.13 5.10
N ILE A 34 11.03 -8.66 6.31
CA ILE A 34 10.10 -8.09 7.29
C ILE A 34 10.74 -6.88 7.99
N ALA A 35 12.03 -6.95 8.30
CA ALA A 35 12.76 -5.80 8.85
C ALA A 35 12.82 -4.64 7.85
N ASP A 36 13.12 -4.93 6.58
CA ASP A 36 13.08 -3.97 5.48
C ASP A 36 11.69 -3.37 5.33
N PHE A 37 10.64 -4.20 5.39
CA PHE A 37 9.25 -3.73 5.37
C PHE A 37 8.98 -2.68 6.43
N ARG A 38 9.26 -3.03 7.69
CA ARG A 38 9.01 -2.16 8.84
C ARG A 38 9.76 -0.84 8.71
N ARG A 39 11.00 -0.88 8.23
CA ARG A 39 11.81 0.33 8.00
C ARG A 39 11.19 1.24 6.95
N ALA A 40 10.83 0.72 5.78
CA ALA A 40 10.28 1.61 4.76
C ALA A 40 8.80 1.96 4.99
N ALA A 41 8.03 1.17 5.74
CA ALA A 41 6.74 1.60 6.29
C ALA A 41 6.89 2.76 7.29
N ALA A 42 7.88 2.70 8.19
CA ALA A 42 8.19 3.79 9.11
C ALA A 42 8.66 5.05 8.38
N GLN A 43 9.51 4.91 7.36
CA GLN A 43 9.92 6.03 6.52
C GLN A 43 8.73 6.64 5.77
N PHE A 44 7.86 5.82 5.18
CA PHE A 44 6.67 6.32 4.51
C PHE A 44 5.75 7.10 5.46
N LYS A 45 5.58 6.62 6.70
CA LYS A 45 4.83 7.36 7.72
C LYS A 45 5.45 8.73 8.02
N THR A 46 6.78 8.83 8.06
CA THR A 46 7.51 10.09 8.24
C THR A 46 7.32 11.04 7.06
N ASP A 47 7.31 10.53 5.83
CA ASP A 47 7.19 11.32 4.60
C ASP A 47 5.73 11.73 4.30
N LEU A 48 4.76 10.98 4.82
CA LEU A 48 3.33 11.13 4.50
C LEU A 48 2.79 12.56 4.71
N PRO A 49 3.11 13.30 5.79
CA PRO A 49 2.63 14.67 5.97
C PRO A 49 3.05 15.61 4.84
N ALA A 50 4.32 15.57 4.42
CA ALA A 50 4.84 16.41 3.33
C ALA A 50 4.20 16.04 1.99
N VAL A 51 3.97 14.74 1.76
CA VAL A 51 3.26 14.24 0.58
C VAL A 51 1.82 14.73 0.53
N LEU A 52 1.08 14.63 1.64
CA LEU A 52 -0.31 15.09 1.72
C LEU A 52 -0.40 16.61 1.51
N GLU A 53 0.53 17.37 2.08
CA GLU A 53 0.55 18.83 1.93
C GLU A 53 0.80 19.25 0.48
N ALA A 54 1.75 18.58 -0.19
CA ALA A 54 2.01 18.81 -1.61
C ALA A 54 0.77 18.48 -2.46
N LEU A 55 0.13 17.33 -2.24
CA LEU A 55 -1.08 16.94 -2.97
C LEU A 55 -2.23 17.92 -2.76
N ARG A 56 -2.48 18.35 -1.51
CA ARG A 56 -3.50 19.36 -1.21
C ARG A 56 -3.21 20.66 -1.96
N SER A 57 -1.98 21.17 -1.86
CA SER A 57 -1.56 22.40 -2.56
C SER A 57 -1.74 22.31 -4.08
N MET A 58 -1.47 21.14 -4.67
CA MET A 58 -1.66 20.92 -6.10
C MET A 58 -3.15 20.89 -6.48
N ILE A 59 -3.98 20.21 -5.69
CA ILE A 59 -5.43 20.16 -5.94
C ILE A 59 -6.06 21.56 -5.83
N GLU A 60 -5.66 22.36 -4.83
CA GLU A 60 -6.13 23.75 -4.71
C GLU A 60 -5.74 24.61 -5.91
N ARG A 61 -4.52 24.42 -6.42
CA ARG A 61 -4.07 25.10 -7.65
C ARG A 61 -4.91 24.68 -8.86
N GLU A 62 -5.21 23.40 -9.01
CA GLU A 62 -6.03 22.92 -10.11
C GLU A 62 -7.47 23.44 -10.01
N HIS A 63 -8.05 23.50 -8.80
CA HIS A 63 -9.35 24.15 -8.59
C HIS A 63 -9.39 25.61 -9.05
N SER A 64 -8.28 26.33 -8.88
CA SER A 64 -8.16 27.75 -9.22
C SER A 64 -7.82 28.01 -10.69
N THR A 65 -7.08 27.10 -11.32
CA THR A 65 -6.44 27.35 -12.63
C THR A 65 -6.90 26.41 -13.74
N ASN A 66 -7.67 25.36 -13.45
CA ASN A 66 -8.10 24.36 -14.41
C ASN A 66 -9.65 24.24 -14.44
N PRO A 67 -10.31 24.94 -15.39
CA PRO A 67 -11.76 24.86 -15.52
C PRO A 67 -12.30 23.45 -15.79
N ALA A 68 -11.50 22.57 -16.42
CA ALA A 68 -11.91 21.18 -16.66
C ALA A 68 -11.94 20.39 -15.35
N PHE A 69 -10.92 20.54 -14.50
CA PHE A 69 -10.88 19.95 -13.16
C PHE A 69 -12.04 20.45 -12.30
N THR A 70 -12.31 21.76 -12.28
CA THR A 70 -13.42 22.34 -11.51
C THR A 70 -14.78 21.80 -11.95
N ARG A 71 -15.00 21.62 -13.27
CA ARG A 71 -16.24 21.00 -13.78
C ARG A 71 -16.34 19.53 -13.38
N ALA A 72 -15.27 18.77 -13.52
CA ALA A 72 -15.23 17.35 -13.15
C ALA A 72 -15.46 17.17 -11.64
N SER A 73 -14.85 18.01 -10.80
CA SER A 73 -15.00 17.96 -9.35
C SER A 73 -16.43 18.25 -8.91
N LYS A 74 -17.07 19.29 -9.47
CA LYS A 74 -18.50 19.59 -9.19
C LYS A 74 -19.42 18.45 -9.62
N LYS A 75 -19.15 17.84 -10.78
CA LYS A 75 -19.92 16.69 -11.26
C LYS A 75 -19.76 15.50 -10.33
N PHE A 76 -18.54 15.20 -9.91
CA PHE A 76 -18.25 14.14 -8.96
C PHE A 76 -18.92 14.38 -7.60
N LEU A 77 -18.85 15.61 -7.06
CA LEU A 77 -19.51 15.97 -5.80
C LEU A 77 -21.00 15.68 -5.86
N LYS A 78 -21.68 16.13 -6.93
CA LYS A 78 -23.11 15.90 -7.11
C LYS A 78 -23.42 14.40 -7.16
N HIS A 79 -22.64 13.64 -7.92
CA HIS A 79 -22.82 12.18 -8.04
C HIS A 79 -22.58 11.47 -6.71
N ALA A 80 -21.56 11.87 -5.94
CA ALA A 80 -21.26 11.31 -4.63
C ALA A 80 -22.35 11.66 -3.60
N GLN A 81 -22.91 12.87 -3.67
CA GLN A 81 -24.04 13.28 -2.83
C GLN A 81 -25.29 12.42 -3.09
N GLU A 82 -25.57 12.12 -4.35
CA GLU A 82 -26.70 11.28 -4.77
C GLU A 82 -26.50 9.81 -4.42
N ALA A 83 -25.28 9.29 -4.57
CA ALA A 83 -24.98 7.86 -4.40
C ALA A 83 -24.61 7.46 -2.96
N ILE A 84 -24.08 8.38 -2.15
CA ILE A 84 -23.52 8.09 -0.81
C ILE A 84 -24.23 8.90 0.26
N ASN A 85 -24.06 10.23 0.24
CA ASN A 85 -24.57 11.10 1.30
C ASN A 85 -24.67 12.57 0.83
N PRO A 86 -25.86 13.20 0.88
CA PRO A 86 -26.03 14.59 0.46
C PRO A 86 -25.22 15.61 1.28
N GLY A 87 -24.75 15.25 2.48
CA GLY A 87 -23.92 16.11 3.33
C GLY A 87 -22.46 16.25 2.89
N LEU A 88 -22.02 15.56 1.84
CA LEU A 88 -20.65 15.66 1.33
C LEU A 88 -20.35 17.07 0.78
N THR A 89 -19.10 17.48 0.94
CA THR A 89 -18.59 18.80 0.56
C THR A 89 -17.44 18.70 -0.43
N ALA A 90 -17.02 19.84 -0.99
CA ALA A 90 -15.83 19.90 -1.84
C ALA A 90 -14.55 19.45 -1.09
N ALA A 91 -14.48 19.67 0.22
CA ALA A 91 -13.36 19.19 1.03
C ALA A 91 -13.33 17.65 1.08
N ASP A 92 -14.49 17.01 1.18
CA ASP A 92 -14.59 15.55 1.15
C ASP A 92 -14.15 14.99 -0.21
N VAL A 93 -14.54 15.64 -1.32
CA VAL A 93 -14.08 15.27 -2.67
C VAL A 93 -12.56 15.35 -2.80
N ARG A 94 -11.94 16.38 -2.23
CA ARG A 94 -10.48 16.52 -2.21
C ARG A 94 -9.84 15.37 -1.44
N GLU A 95 -10.34 15.04 -0.24
CA GLU A 95 -9.78 13.93 0.55
C GLU A 95 -10.03 12.57 -0.13
N MET A 96 -11.19 12.36 -0.78
CA MET A 96 -11.46 11.16 -1.58
C MET A 96 -10.47 11.01 -2.74
N LEU A 97 -10.17 12.10 -3.45
CA LEU A 97 -9.19 12.09 -4.54
C LEU A 97 -7.77 11.79 -4.03
N ILE A 98 -7.35 12.42 -2.93
CA ILE A 98 -6.05 12.16 -2.29
C ILE A 98 -5.94 10.70 -1.85
N GLN A 99 -6.97 10.17 -1.19
CA GLN A 99 -7.02 8.78 -0.78
C GLN A 99 -6.92 7.85 -1.97
N HIS A 100 -7.64 8.11 -3.07
CA HIS A 100 -7.58 7.30 -4.29
C HIS A 100 -6.16 7.29 -4.89
N ILE A 101 -5.54 8.46 -5.08
CA ILE A 101 -4.17 8.60 -5.61
C ILE A 101 -3.12 7.85 -4.77
N LEU A 102 -3.31 7.79 -3.45
CA LEU A 102 -2.38 7.13 -2.52
C LEU A 102 -2.63 5.63 -2.39
N THR A 103 -3.89 5.21 -2.41
CA THR A 103 -4.25 3.83 -2.10
C THR A 103 -4.37 2.97 -3.35
N GLU A 104 -4.86 3.48 -4.47
CA GLU A 104 -5.10 2.66 -5.66
C GLU A 104 -3.81 2.06 -6.24
N GLU A 105 -2.74 2.86 -6.39
CA GLU A 105 -1.45 2.34 -6.89
C GLU A 105 -0.81 1.33 -5.93
N ILE A 106 -1.10 1.44 -4.63
CA ILE A 106 -0.66 0.46 -3.63
C ILE A 106 -1.50 -0.81 -3.80
N PHE A 107 -2.82 -0.71 -3.81
CA PHE A 107 -3.72 -1.85 -3.92
C PHE A 107 -3.53 -2.61 -5.24
N SER A 108 -3.43 -1.93 -6.38
CA SER A 108 -3.26 -2.55 -7.70
C SER A 108 -1.93 -3.28 -7.88
N LYS A 109 -0.87 -2.91 -7.14
CA LYS A 109 0.44 -3.58 -7.22
C LYS A 109 0.62 -4.68 -6.18
N VAL A 110 -0.08 -4.56 -5.05
CA VAL A 110 0.00 -5.51 -3.94
C VAL A 110 -0.99 -6.65 -4.12
N PHE A 111 -2.15 -6.34 -4.69
CA PHE A 111 -3.18 -7.29 -5.04
C PHE A 111 -3.30 -7.24 -6.55
N ASP A 112 -2.93 -8.34 -7.21
CA ASP A 112 -3.10 -8.53 -8.67
C ASP A 112 -4.60 -8.73 -8.98
N SER A 113 -5.40 -7.76 -8.56
CA SER A 113 -6.83 -7.75 -8.67
C SER A 113 -7.25 -6.44 -9.28
N GLU A 114 -7.78 -6.57 -10.48
CA GLU A 114 -8.66 -5.63 -11.14
C GLU A 114 -9.86 -5.40 -10.20
N PHE A 115 -9.70 -4.55 -9.17
CA PHE A 115 -10.70 -4.29 -8.15
C PHE A 115 -11.85 -3.51 -8.81
N HIS A 116 -12.79 -4.30 -9.33
CA HIS A 116 -14.12 -4.04 -9.86
C HIS A 116 -14.45 -2.57 -10.24
N ARG A 117 -14.35 -2.28 -11.55
CA ARG A 117 -14.85 -1.07 -12.23
C ARG A 117 -16.38 -0.93 -12.27
N ASP A 118 -17.12 -1.67 -11.44
CA ASP A 118 -18.58 -1.68 -11.42
C ASP A 118 -19.21 -0.63 -10.46
N ASN A 119 -18.40 0.14 -9.74
CA ASN A 119 -18.90 1.26 -8.93
C ASN A 119 -18.99 2.55 -9.75
N SER A 120 -20.21 3.10 -9.89
CA SER A 120 -20.48 4.36 -10.61
C SER A 120 -19.74 5.56 -10.01
N VAL A 121 -19.51 5.57 -8.68
CA VAL A 121 -18.70 6.58 -7.99
C VAL A 121 -17.24 6.45 -8.38
N ALA A 122 -16.69 5.24 -8.38
CA ALA A 122 -15.29 5.00 -8.77
C ALA A 122 -15.04 5.48 -10.21
N ARG A 123 -15.95 5.20 -11.15
CA ARG A 123 -15.84 5.66 -12.54
C ARG A 123 -15.81 7.18 -12.69
N GLU A 124 -16.61 7.92 -11.91
CA GLU A 124 -16.55 9.38 -11.94
C GLU A 124 -15.31 9.92 -11.21
N LEU A 125 -14.81 9.22 -10.19
CA LEU A 125 -13.55 9.56 -9.52
C LEU A 125 -12.35 9.44 -10.48
N TYR A 126 -12.29 8.37 -11.29
CA TYR A 126 -11.27 8.22 -12.33
C TYR A 126 -11.29 9.35 -13.37
N LYS A 127 -12.48 9.83 -13.74
CA LYS A 127 -12.60 10.96 -14.68
C LYS A 127 -12.07 12.25 -14.06
N LEU A 128 -12.36 12.49 -12.77
CA LEU A 128 -11.81 13.61 -12.03
C LEU A 128 -10.28 13.51 -11.95
N GLU A 129 -9.78 12.35 -11.55
CA GLU A 129 -8.34 12.09 -11.44
C GLU A 129 -7.62 12.25 -12.78
N ALA A 130 -8.20 11.81 -13.89
CA ALA A 130 -7.60 11.99 -15.22
C ALA A 130 -7.36 13.48 -15.55
N THR A 131 -8.28 14.37 -15.15
CA THR A 131 -8.10 15.82 -15.35
C THR A 131 -6.99 16.41 -14.47
N PHE A 132 -6.77 15.84 -13.30
CA PHE A 132 -5.65 16.19 -12.41
C PHE A 132 -4.33 15.68 -12.99
N ARG A 133 -4.26 14.40 -13.39
CA ARG A 133 -3.06 13.76 -13.95
C ARG A 133 -2.60 14.38 -15.27
N ALA A 134 -3.51 14.91 -16.08
CA ALA A 134 -3.17 15.59 -17.35
C ALA A 134 -2.23 16.80 -17.19
N ARG A 135 -2.17 17.42 -16.01
CA ARG A 135 -1.27 18.54 -15.69
C ARG A 135 -0.33 18.22 -14.52
N PHE A 136 -0.32 16.96 -14.08
CA PHE A 136 0.46 16.49 -12.96
C PHE A 136 1.88 16.14 -13.42
N ASP A 137 2.86 16.94 -13.01
CA ASP A 137 4.25 16.68 -13.30
C ASP A 137 4.74 15.47 -12.49
N THR A 138 4.81 14.33 -13.15
CA THR A 138 4.93 12.98 -12.55
C THR A 138 6.27 12.77 -11.83
N TYR A 139 7.27 13.60 -12.13
CA TYR A 139 8.65 13.43 -11.69
C TYR A 139 8.87 13.57 -10.18
N ARG A 140 8.11 14.42 -9.47
CA ARG A 140 8.36 14.69 -8.05
C ARG A 140 7.75 13.66 -7.10
N PHE A 141 6.83 12.84 -7.59
CA PHE A 141 6.08 11.86 -6.81
C PHE A 141 6.61 10.42 -6.96
N ALA A 142 7.29 10.15 -8.09
CA ALA A 142 7.85 8.84 -8.40
C ALA A 142 8.95 8.39 -7.40
N ASP A 143 9.76 9.32 -6.91
CA ASP A 143 10.93 9.00 -6.08
C ASP A 143 10.58 8.45 -4.68
N HIS A 144 9.48 8.90 -4.09
CA HIS A 144 9.00 8.38 -2.79
C HIS A 144 8.11 7.14 -2.96
N LYS A 145 7.32 7.07 -4.04
CA LYS A 145 6.39 5.96 -4.29
C LYS A 145 7.06 4.66 -4.70
N LYS A 146 8.10 4.73 -5.54
CA LYS A 146 8.76 3.52 -6.08
C LYS A 146 9.34 2.64 -4.97
N LYS A 147 9.97 3.26 -3.96
CA LYS A 147 10.56 2.54 -2.81
C LYS A 147 9.51 1.80 -1.98
N VAL A 148 8.36 2.44 -1.71
CA VAL A 148 7.29 1.86 -0.89
C VAL A 148 6.56 0.75 -1.62
N ILE A 149 6.33 0.93 -2.91
CA ILE A 149 5.73 -0.07 -3.79
C ILE A 149 6.62 -1.29 -3.95
N ASP A 150 7.91 -1.11 -4.25
CA ASP A 150 8.87 -2.22 -4.41
C ASP A 150 8.99 -3.04 -3.13
N LEU A 151 8.93 -2.36 -1.98
CA LEU A 151 8.95 -2.99 -0.68
C LEU A 151 7.68 -3.80 -0.41
N LEU A 152 6.51 -3.23 -0.66
CA LEU A 152 5.22 -3.89 -0.47
C LEU A 152 5.08 -5.13 -1.36
N MET A 153 5.53 -5.06 -2.63
CA MET A 153 5.56 -6.22 -3.53
C MET A 153 6.47 -7.33 -2.99
N ARG A 154 7.70 -7.00 -2.57
CA ARG A 154 8.64 -8.00 -2.01
C ARG A 154 8.04 -8.72 -0.81
N VAL A 155 7.32 -8.00 0.04
CA VAL A 155 6.73 -8.53 1.27
C VAL A 155 5.54 -9.42 0.98
N THR A 156 4.65 -9.02 0.07
CA THR A 156 3.52 -9.89 -0.30
C THR A 156 3.95 -11.13 -1.05
N THR A 157 4.97 -11.05 -1.92
CA THR A 157 5.60 -12.24 -2.52
C THR A 157 6.13 -13.18 -1.44
N VAL A 158 6.88 -12.64 -0.48
CA VAL A 158 7.43 -13.40 0.64
C VAL A 158 6.34 -14.00 1.54
N SER A 159 5.27 -13.27 1.81
CA SER A 159 4.12 -13.77 2.58
C SER A 159 3.38 -14.89 1.84
N ALA A 160 3.16 -14.75 0.53
CA ALA A 160 2.55 -15.79 -0.30
C ALA A 160 3.41 -17.06 -0.36
N GLU A 161 4.74 -16.92 -0.52
CA GLU A 161 5.68 -18.04 -0.45
C GLU A 161 5.68 -18.70 0.93
N THR A 162 5.57 -17.93 2.01
CA THR A 162 5.51 -18.49 3.37
C THR A 162 4.24 -19.32 3.57
N VAL A 163 3.10 -18.84 3.08
CA VAL A 163 1.83 -19.60 3.12
C VAL A 163 1.94 -20.89 2.29
N TRP A 164 2.58 -20.83 1.12
CA TRP A 164 2.80 -22.00 0.27
C TRP A 164 3.71 -23.03 0.93
N ILE A 165 4.80 -22.59 1.58
CA ILE A 165 5.71 -23.46 2.35
C ILE A 165 4.98 -24.09 3.54
N VAL A 166 4.18 -23.33 4.30
CA VAL A 166 3.39 -23.86 5.42
C VAL A 166 2.35 -24.88 4.93
N ALA A 167 1.72 -24.64 3.78
CA ALA A 167 0.80 -25.59 3.16
C ALA A 167 1.52 -26.88 2.70
N ALA A 168 2.69 -26.75 2.08
CA ALA A 168 3.52 -27.89 1.66
C ALA A 168 4.01 -28.71 2.87
N MET A 169 4.37 -28.06 3.98
CA MET A 169 4.74 -28.74 5.23
C MET A 169 3.58 -29.51 5.86
N LYS A 170 2.34 -28.99 5.76
CA LYS A 170 1.14 -29.72 6.20
C LYS A 170 0.81 -30.92 5.28
N GLY A 171 1.16 -30.85 4.00
CA GLY A 171 0.99 -31.94 3.04
C GLY A 171 2.04 -33.05 3.17
N ALA A 172 3.28 -32.70 3.52
CA ALA A 172 4.38 -33.66 3.71
C ALA A 172 4.31 -34.45 5.03
N GLY A 173 3.41 -34.05 5.95
CA GLY A 173 3.16 -34.72 7.22
C GLY A 173 1.97 -35.70 7.21
N ARG A 174 1.50 -36.12 6.02
CA ARG A 174 0.51 -37.19 5.84
C ARG A 174 1.12 -38.35 5.08
#